data_AF-A0AA87YW42-F1
#
_entry.id   AF-A0AA87YW42-F1
#
_cell.length_a   1.000
_cell.length_b   1.000
_cell.length_c   1.000
_cell.angle_alpha   90.00
_cell.angle_beta   90.00
_cell.angle_gamma   90.00
#
_symmetry.space_group_name_H-M   'P 1'
#
loop_
_entity.id
_entity.type
_entity.pdbx_description
1 polymer ?
#
loop_
_entity_poly.entity_id
_entity_poly.type
_entity_poly.pdbx_seq_one_letter_code
_entity_poly.pdbx_strand_id
1 'polypeptide(L)' 'MDQLLVLEEHYWRQWVRADWIKAGDKNTKFIYSKASQRHVKKEIDGLEDASGSWKTDDNGVGDIVEDFL' A
#
# COMPACT_ATOMS: atom_id res chain seq x y z
N MET A 1 -6.02 -27.75 4.90
CA MET A 1 -6.50 -26.76 3.92
C MET A 1 -7.13 -25.55 4.64
N ASP A 2 -7.91 -25.78 5.71
CA ASP A 2 -8.58 -24.72 6.47
C ASP A 2 -7.64 -23.74 7.22
N GLN A 3 -6.46 -24.19 7.64
CA GLN A 3 -5.52 -23.33 8.39
C GLN A 3 -4.91 -22.19 7.56
N LEU A 4 -4.67 -22.40 6.25
CA LEU A 4 -4.09 -21.39 5.38
C LEU A 4 -5.08 -20.24 5.13
N LEU A 5 -6.35 -20.60 4.97
CA LEU A 5 -7.46 -19.67 4.77
C LEU A 5 -7.69 -18.78 6.00
N VAL A 6 -7.60 -19.36 7.20
CA VAL A 6 -7.74 -18.60 8.46
C VAL A 6 -6.59 -17.60 8.62
N LEU A 7 -5.36 -18.00 8.30
CA LEU A 7 -4.20 -17.10 8.39
C LEU A 7 -4.32 -15.93 7.41
N GLU A 8 -4.74 -16.22 6.18
CA GLU A 8 -5.00 -15.23 5.14
C GLU A 8 -6.14 -14.28 5.53
N GLU A 9 -7.22 -14.79 6.13
CA GLU A 9 -8.33 -13.97 6.63
C GLU A 9 -7.88 -13.01 7.75
N HIS A 10 -7.09 -13.49 8.70
CA HIS A 10 -6.51 -12.64 9.75
C HIS A 10 -5.61 -11.55 9.18
N TYR A 11 -4.76 -11.90 8.22
CA TYR A 11 -3.90 -10.94 7.52
C TYR A 11 -4.72 -9.84 6.86
N TRP A 12 -5.74 -10.19 6.08
CA TRP A 12 -6.59 -9.23 5.39
C TRP A 12 -7.43 -8.36 6.34
N ARG A 13 -7.93 -8.91 7.45
CA ARG A 13 -8.64 -8.13 8.48
C ARG A 13 -7.76 -7.03 9.08
N GLN A 14 -6.53 -7.37 9.45
CA GLN A 14 -5.57 -6.41 9.99
C GLN A 14 -5.20 -5.33 8.96
N TRP A 15 -4.96 -5.74 7.71
CA TRP A 15 -4.53 -4.85 6.63
C TRP A 15 -5.62 -3.86 6.20
N VAL A 16 -6.85 -4.34 6.02
CA VAL A 16 -7.97 -3.52 5.52
C VAL A 16 -8.58 -2.65 6.64
N ARG A 17 -8.27 -2.93 7.92
CA ARG A 17 -8.87 -2.26 9.10
C ARG A 17 -10.40 -2.28 9.05
N ALA A 18 -10.96 -3.42 8.66
CA ALA A 18 -12.39 -3.60 8.44
C ALA A 18 -12.93 -4.72 9.32
N ASP A 19 -13.66 -4.35 10.37
CA ASP A 19 -14.28 -5.28 11.33
C ASP A 19 -15.48 -6.07 10.75
N TRP A 20 -15.96 -5.70 9.55
CA TRP A 20 -17.13 -6.30 8.90
C TRP A 20 -16.81 -7.51 8.01
N ILE A 21 -15.54 -7.90 7.88
CA ILE A 21 -15.15 -9.14 7.18
C ILE A 21 -15.60 -10.32 8.04
N LYS A 22 -16.87 -10.73 7.93
CA LYS A 22 -17.40 -11.93 8.56
C LYS A 22 -16.81 -13.15 7.84
N ALA A 23 -16.29 -14.09 8.63
CA ALA A 23 -15.83 -15.39 8.17
C ALA A 23 -16.89 -16.05 7.29
N GLY A 24 -16.56 -16.26 6.01
CA GLY A 24 -17.46 -16.86 5.02
C GLY A 24 -17.81 -15.97 3.81
N ASP A 25 -17.52 -14.65 3.85
CA ASP A 25 -17.71 -13.81 2.66
C ASP A 25 -16.50 -13.94 1.72
N LYS A 26 -16.71 -14.58 0.56
CA LYS A 26 -15.69 -14.81 -0.49
C LYS A 26 -15.39 -13.54 -1.30
N ASN A 27 -15.56 -12.37 -0.71
CA ASN A 27 -15.28 -11.08 -1.34
C ASN A 27 -13.78 -10.77 -1.39
N THR A 28 -12.93 -11.79 -1.58
CA THR A 28 -11.49 -11.66 -1.82
C THR A 28 -11.23 -10.64 -2.92
N LYS A 29 -12.01 -10.64 -4.02
CA LYS A 29 -11.86 -9.64 -5.10
C LYS A 29 -12.03 -8.20 -4.61
N PHE A 30 -12.98 -7.93 -3.72
CA PHE A 30 -13.19 -6.61 -3.15
C PHE A 30 -12.04 -6.23 -2.19
N ILE A 31 -11.58 -7.18 -1.37
CA ILE A 31 -10.45 -7.02 -0.47
C ILE A 31 -9.17 -6.69 -1.25
N TYR A 32 -8.85 -7.48 -2.29
CA TYR A 32 -7.71 -7.24 -3.17
C TYR A 32 -7.80 -5.89 -3.87
N SER A 33 -8.98 -5.53 -4.39
CA SER A 33 -9.19 -4.22 -5.01
C SER A 33 -8.96 -3.08 -4.02
N LYS A 34 -9.43 -3.21 -2.78
CA LYS A 34 -9.26 -2.20 -1.74
C LYS A 34 -7.80 -2.08 -1.28
N ALA A 35 -7.10 -3.21 -1.16
CA ALA A 35 -5.68 -3.25 -0.85
C ALA A 35 -4.85 -2.60 -1.97
N SER A 36 -5.15 -2.90 -3.23
CA SER A 36 -4.52 -2.27 -4.40
C SER A 36 -4.76 -0.76 -4.44
N GLN A 37 -6.00 -0.31 -4.21
CA GLN A 37 -6.31 1.13 -4.13
C GLN A 37 -5.53 1.83 -3.00
N ARG A 38 -5.36 1.15 -1.86
CA ARG A 38 -4.57 1.68 -0.75
C ARG A 38 -3.08 1.73 -1.06
N HIS A 39 -2.56 0.73 -1.79
CA HIS A 39 -1.18 0.73 -2.29
C HIS A 39 -0.96 1.93 -3.19
N VAL A 40 -1.76 2.08 -4.25
CA VAL A 40 -1.67 3.21 -5.18
C VAL A 40 -1.76 4.55 -4.45
N LYS A 41 -2.65 4.69 -3.45
CA LYS A 41 -2.76 5.94 -2.67
C LYS A 41 -1.56 6.21 -1.75
N LYS A 42 -0.83 5.16 -1.35
CA LYS A 42 0.31 5.25 -0.44
C LYS A 42 1.65 5.22 -1.16
N GLU A 43 1.63 4.95 -2.45
CA GLU A 43 2.77 5.04 -3.33
C GLU A 43 3.23 6.48 -3.39
N ILE A 44 4.52 6.70 -3.17
CA ILE A 44 5.16 7.99 -3.35
C ILE A 44 5.61 7.99 -4.81
N ASP A 45 4.86 8.68 -5.67
CA ASP A 45 5.17 8.76 -7.11
C ASP A 45 6.52 9.47 -7.38
N GLY A 46 6.95 10.33 -6.45
CA GLY A 46 8.20 11.06 -6.53
C GLY A 46 8.29 12.12 -5.44
N LEU A 47 9.45 12.77 -5.36
CA LEU A 47 9.68 13.93 -4.52
C LEU A 47 9.87 15.18 -5.40
N GLU A 48 9.46 16.33 -4.89
CA GLU A 48 9.70 17.63 -5.52
C GLU A 48 10.97 18.24 -4.93
N ASP A 49 11.91 18.61 -5.80
CA ASP A 49 13.15 19.29 -5.40
C ASP A 49 12.91 20.78 -5.06
N ALA A 50 13.91 21.43 -4.47
CA ALA A 50 13.82 22.84 -4.08
C ALA A 50 13.63 23.81 -5.27
N SER A 51 13.86 23.34 -6.50
CA SER A 51 13.65 24.10 -7.74
C SER A 51 12.26 23.89 -8.36
N GLY A 52 11.43 23.05 -7.74
CA GLY A 52 10.08 22.72 -8.22
C GLY A 52 10.07 21.61 -9.29
N SER A 53 11.16 20.85 -9.44
CA SER A 53 11.23 19.71 -10.34
C SER A 53 10.82 18.42 -9.64
N TRP A 54 9.93 17.65 -10.27
CA TRP A 54 9.53 16.34 -9.79
C TRP A 54 10.56 15.28 -10.19
N LYS A 55 11.07 14.54 -9.20
CA LYS A 55 11.95 13.39 -9.39
C LYS A 55 11.22 12.13 -8.98
N THR A 56 11.13 11.19 -9.91
CA THR A 56 10.45 9.90 -9.72
C THR A 56 11.44 8.72 -9.75
N ASP A 57 12.70 8.97 -10.06
CA ASP A 57 13.77 7.97 -10.07
C ASP A 57 14.55 7.96 -8.76
N ASP A 58 15.06 6.78 -8.39
CA ASP A 58 15.77 6.57 -7.11
C ASP A 58 16.98 7.50 -6.94
N ASN A 59 17.69 7.82 -8.02
CA ASN A 59 18.85 8.72 -7.96
C ASN A 59 18.40 10.16 -7.70
N GLY A 60 17.40 10.64 -8.45
CA GLY A 60 16.86 11.98 -8.26
C GLY A 60 16.17 12.18 -6.90
N VAL A 61 15.55 11.13 -6.35
CA VAL A 61 15.04 11.16 -4.97
C VAL A 61 16.18 11.21 -3.95
N GLY A 62 17.27 10.47 -4.20
CA GLY A 62 18.49 10.53 -3.37
C GLY A 62 19.12 11.92 -3.33
N ASP A 63 19.27 12.55 -4.51
CA ASP A 63 19.81 13.91 -4.63
C ASP A 63 18.99 14.93 -3.82
N ILE A 64 17.66 14.83 -3.87
CA ILE A 64 16.77 15.70 -3.06
C ILE A 64 17.03 15.52 -1.56
N VAL A 65 17.20 14.28 -1.11
CA VAL A 65 17.43 13.99 0.31
C VAL A 65 18.79 14.52 0.77
N GLU A 66 19.82 14.43 -0.07
CA GLU A 66 21.15 14.99 0.22
C GLU A 66 21.14 16.52 0.25
N ASP A 67 20.40 17.18 -0.66
CA ASP A 67 20.26 18.64 -0.67
C ASP A 67 19.55 19.18 0.59
N PHE A 68 18.77 18.35 1.29
CA PHE A 68 18.08 18.70 2.53
C PHE A 68 18.93 18.50 3.80
N LEU A 69 20.09 17.82 3.73
CA LEU A 69 21.01 17.57 4.86
C LEU A 69 22.03 18.68 5.05
#